data_AF-A0A1E1V820-F1
#
_entry.id   AF-A0A1E1V820-F1
#
_cell.length_a   1.000
_cell.length_b   1.000
_cell.length_c   1.000
_cell.angle_alpha   90.00
_cell.angle_beta   90.00
_cell.angle_gamma   90.00
#
_symmetry.space_group_name_H-M   'P 1'
#
loop_
_entity.id
_entity.type
_entity.pdbx_description
1 polymer ?
#
loop_
_entity_poly.entity_id
_entity_poly.type
_entity_poly.pdbx_seq_one_letter_code
_entity_poly.pdbx_strand_id
1 'polypeptide(L)' 'MTAVPELKPEMPTICIICHEDYRYALQRIGQLEDAKPNSVDALELEALRAAVVRYEEREVSPSKGETGQFLRG' A
#
# COMPACT_ATOMS: atom_id res chain seq x y z
N MET A 1 -23.92 20.63 17.71
CA MET A 1 -22.45 20.67 17.52
C MET A 1 -22.02 19.27 17.09
N THR A 2 -21.70 19.09 15.82
CA THR A 2 -21.24 17.80 15.28
C THR A 2 -19.74 17.65 15.56
N ALA A 3 -19.37 16.58 16.26
CA ALA A 3 -17.99 16.26 16.60
C ALA A 3 -17.14 16.17 15.32
N VAL A 4 -16.08 16.97 15.27
CA VAL A 4 -15.02 16.85 14.27
C VAL A 4 -14.17 15.65 14.72
N PRO A 5 -14.17 14.51 14.00
CA PRO A 5 -13.33 13.40 14.39
C PRO A 5 -11.87 13.85 14.36
N GLU A 6 -11.18 13.62 15.47
CA GLU A 6 -9.76 13.88 15.63
C GLU A 6 -9.00 13.10 14.53
N LEU A 7 -8.66 13.80 13.45
CA LEU A 7 -7.79 13.32 12.40
C LEU A 7 -6.41 13.13 13.04
N LYS A 8 -6.18 11.91 13.56
CA LYS A 8 -4.86 11.36 13.86
C LYS A 8 -3.94 11.76 12.71
N PRO A 9 -2.68 12.17 12.97
CA PRO A 9 -1.78 12.63 11.92
C PRO A 9 -1.87 11.65 10.77
N GLU A 10 -2.45 12.15 9.67
CA GLU A 10 -2.81 11.35 8.52
C GLU A 10 -1.49 10.94 7.92
N MET A 11 -0.94 9.81 8.40
CA MET A 11 0.18 9.17 7.74
C MET A 11 -0.26 9.05 6.29
N PRO A 12 0.43 9.72 5.35
CA PRO A 12 0.00 9.77 3.97
C PRO A 12 -0.16 8.33 3.52
N THR A 13 -1.42 7.92 3.37
CA THR A 13 -1.75 6.54 3.07
C THR A 13 -1.55 6.42 1.57
N ILE A 14 -0.31 6.17 1.17
CA ILE A 14 0.03 6.00 -0.24
C ILE A 14 -0.69 4.73 -0.70
N CYS A 15 -1.64 4.91 -1.61
CA CYS A 15 -2.43 3.82 -2.18
C CYS A 15 -1.99 3.64 -3.63
N ILE A 16 -1.41 2.48 -3.94
CA ILE A 16 -1.06 2.11 -5.31
C ILE A 16 -2.32 1.54 -5.96
N ILE A 17 -2.86 2.27 -6.93
CA ILE A 17 -4.11 1.91 -7.64
C ILE A 17 -3.78 1.34 -9.01
N CYS A 18 -2.69 1.84 -9.63
CA CYS A 18 -2.28 1.47 -10.99
C CYS A 18 -0.86 0.90 -11.03
N HIS A 19 -0.54 0.20 -12.11
CA HIS A 19 0.81 -0.28 -12.39
C HIS A 19 1.82 0.88 -12.56
N GLU A 20 1.36 2.07 -12.97
CA GLU A 20 2.20 3.27 -13.04
C GLU A 20 2.58 3.79 -11.66
N ASP A 21 1.62 3.83 -10.71
CA ASP A 21 1.87 4.15 -9.31
C ASP A 21 2.83 3.14 -8.67
N TYR A 22 2.73 1.86 -9.04
CA TYR A 22 3.64 0.81 -8.57
C TYR A 22 5.08 1.08 -9.02
N ARG A 23 5.28 1.41 -10.30
CA ARG A 23 6.61 1.77 -10.83
C ARG A 23 7.17 3.02 -10.17
N TYR A 24 6.32 4.03 -9.94
CA TYR A 24 6.72 5.24 -9.23
C TYR A 24 7.12 4.94 -7.78
N ALA A 25 6.32 4.14 -7.07
CA ALA A 25 6.60 3.75 -5.69
C ALA A 25 7.95 3.02 -5.56
N LEU A 26 8.24 2.07 -6.46
CA LEU A 26 9.53 1.37 -6.48
C LEU A 26 10.70 2.32 -6.75
N GLN A 27 10.56 3.25 -7.70
CA GLN A 27 11.60 4.25 -7.98
C GLN A 27 11.83 5.15 -6.76
N ARG A 28 10.74 5.58 -6.09
CA ARG A 28 10.81 6.45 -4.91
C ARG A 28 11.45 5.75 -3.72
N ILE A 29 11.12 4.48 -3.47
CA ILE A 29 11.78 3.65 -2.46
C ILE A 29 13.29 3.62 -2.70
N GLY A 30 13.73 3.35 -3.93
CA GLY A 30 15.16 3.32 -4.27
C GLY A 30 15.87 4.65 -4.04
N GLN A 31 15.23 5.79 -4.35
CA GLN A 31 15.78 7.12 -4.06
C GLN A 31 15.91 7.39 -2.55
N LEU A 32 14.90 7.00 -1.78
CA LEU A 32 14.90 7.18 -0.33
C LEU A 32 15.97 6.31 0.32
N GLU A 33 16.15 5.07 -0.12
CA GLU A 33 17.20 4.15 0.37
C GLU A 33 18.61 4.65 0.08
N ASP A 34 18.86 5.14 -1.14
CA ASP A 34 20.16 5.67 -1.56
C ASP A 34 20.52 6.95 -0.79
N ALA A 35 19.53 7.82 -0.55
CA ALA A 35 19.72 9.09 0.13
C ALA A 35 20.00 8.95 1.64
N LYS A 36 19.93 7.75 2.24
CA LYS A 36 19.94 7.51 3.70
C LYS A 36 18.88 8.37 4.41
N PRO A 37 17.63 7.90 4.45
CA PRO A 37 16.50 8.72 4.82
C PRO A 37 16.55 9.12 6.30
N ASN A 38 16.16 10.36 6.62
CA ASN A 38 15.98 10.80 8.02
C ASN A 38 14.66 10.22 8.58
N SER A 39 14.34 10.49 9.85
CA SER A 39 13.16 9.91 10.51
C SER A 39 11.83 10.12 9.78
N VAL A 40 11.68 11.19 8.98
CA VAL A 40 10.46 11.47 8.20
C VAL A 40 10.45 10.65 6.90
N ASP A 41 11.58 10.64 6.18
CA ASP A 41 11.75 9.85 4.96
C ASP A 41 11.67 8.34 5.24
N ALA A 42 12.05 7.90 6.43
CA ALA A 42 11.90 6.51 6.87
C ALA A 42 10.42 6.11 7.02
N LEU A 43 9.56 7.02 7.48
CA LEU A 43 8.11 6.80 7.53
C LEU A 43 7.50 6.75 6.12
N GLU A 44 7.96 7.62 5.21
CA GLU A 44 7.53 7.58 3.80
C GLU A 44 7.95 6.26 3.13
N LEU A 45 9.18 5.80 3.39
CA LEU A 45 9.70 4.53 2.88
C LEU A 45 8.92 3.33 3.40
N GLU A 46 8.58 3.30 4.69
CA GLU A 46 7.76 2.23 5.28
C GLU A 46 6.35 2.23 4.68
N ALA A 47 5.73 3.40 4.52
CA ALA A 47 4.41 3.55 3.91
C ALA A 47 4.41 3.08 2.45
N LEU A 48 5.42 3.44 1.66
CA LEU A 48 5.59 3.01 0.27
C LEU A 48 5.75 1.50 0.17
N ARG A 49 6.60 0.90 1.01
CA ARG A 49 6.78 -0.56 1.06
C ARG A 49 5.48 -1.29 1.40
N ALA A 50 4.73 -0.79 2.38
CA ALA A 50 3.43 -1.36 2.74
C ALA A 50 2.40 -1.24 1.59
N ALA A 51 2.41 -0.13 0.86
CA ALA A 51 1.55 0.07 -0.30
C ALA A 51 1.87 -0.88 -1.45
N VAL A 52 3.17 -1.10 -1.73
CA VAL A 52 3.67 -2.05 -2.73
C VAL A 52 3.23 -3.46 -2.38
N VAL A 53 3.45 -3.91 -1.14
CA VAL A 53 3.03 -5.24 -0.69
C VAL A 53 1.52 -5.43 -0.86
N ARG A 54 0.69 -4.46 -0.45
CA ARG A 54 -0.77 -4.55 -0.64
C ARG A 54 -1.19 -4.62 -2.09
N TYR A 55 -0.51 -3.90 -2.98
CA TYR A 55 -0.77 -3.96 -4.42
C TYR A 55 -0.40 -5.34 -4.97
N GLU A 56 0.77 -5.85 -4.61
CA GLU A 56 1.23 -7.19 -5.01
C GLU A 56 0.31 -8.29 -4.47
N GLU A 57 -0.16 -8.20 -3.23
CA GLU A 57 -1.14 -9.15 -2.67
C GLU A 57 -2.46 -9.15 -3.45
N ARG A 58 -2.90 -7.97 -3.91
CA ARG A 58 -4.10 -7.83 -4.75
C ARG A 58 -3.88 -8.40 -6.16
N GLU A 59 -2.72 -8.18 -6.76
CA GLU A 59 -2.42 -8.68 -8.12
C GLU A 59 -2.08 -10.18 -8.14
N VAL A 60 -1.35 -10.68 -7.14
CA VAL A 60 -1.02 -12.11 -6.94
C VAL A 60 -2.25 -12.91 -6.53
N SER A 61 -3.33 -12.23 -6.13
CA SER A 61 -4.66 -12.81 -6.00
C SER A 61 -5.51 -12.49 -7.23
N PRO A 62 -5.22 -13.01 -8.45
CA PRO A 62 -6.24 -13.01 -9.49
C PRO A 62 -7.25 -14.06 -9.03
N SER A 63 -8.29 -13.64 -8.34
CA SER A 63 -9.50 -14.45 -8.18
C SER A 63 -9.26 -15.86 -7.60
N LYS A 64 -9.04 -15.98 -6.28
CA LYS A 64 -9.88 -16.98 -5.58
C LYS A 64 -11.28 -16.34 -5.56
N GLY A 65 -12.06 -16.46 -6.63
CA GLY A 65 -12.54 -17.76 -7.04
C GLY A 65 -13.45 -18.29 -5.93
N GLU A 66 -14.44 -17.48 -5.53
CA GLU A 66 -15.70 -17.94 -4.96
C GLU A 66 -16.43 -18.79 -6.03
N THR A 67 -15.84 -19.92 -6.41
CA THR A 67 -16.43 -20.90 -7.33
C THR A 67 -15.81 -22.25 -7.02
N GLY A 68 -16.37 -22.96 -6.04
CA GLY A 68 -16.03 -24.38 -5.88
C GLY A 68 -16.23 -25.00 -4.50
N GLN A 69 -17.44 -24.96 -3.94
CA GLN A 69 -17.88 -26.10 -3.14
C GLN A 69 -19.38 -26.38 -3.31
N PHE A 70 -19.76 -26.70 -4.55
CA PHE A 70 -20.79 -27.70 -4.76
C PHE A 70 -20.23 -29.05 -4.27
N LEU A 71 -20.47 -29.40 -3.01
CA LEU A 71 -20.45 -30.80 -2.57
C LEU A 71 -21.71 -31.07 -1.76
N ARG A 72 -22.79 -31.29 -2.52
CA ARG A 72 -23.74 -32.40 -2.38
C ARG A 72 -23.63 -33.17 -1.05
N GLY A 73 -24.59 -32.93 -0.16
CA GLY A 73 -25.07 -33.88 0.84
C GLY A 73 -26.52 -34.21 0.51
#